data_AF-A0A960RYI0-F1
#
_entry.id   AF-A0A960RYI0-F1
#
_cell.length_a   1.000
_cell.length_b   1.000
_cell.length_c   1.000
_cell.angle_alpha   90.00
_cell.angle_beta   90.00
_cell.angle_gamma   90.00
#
_symmetry.space_group_name_H-M   'P 1'
#
loop_
_entity.id
_entity.type
_entity.pdbx_description
1 polymer ?
#
loop_
_entity_poly.entity_id
_entity_poly.type
_entity_poly.pdbx_seq_one_letter_code
_entity_poly.pdbx_strand_id
1 'polypeptide(L)' 'MQQSEEVYGSSFDSHPTVAATYIALGDLYEKMQAKDKAYAAFEKALSINSRIYGETHPFVLRAKQRLLKLS' A
#
# COMPACT_ATOMS: atom_id res chain seq x y z
N MET A 1 3.12 -32.96 5.60
CA MET A 1 3.30 -31.73 6.40
C MET A 1 4.18 -30.71 5.67
N GLN A 2 4.06 -30.55 4.34
CA GLN A 2 5.07 -29.83 3.54
C GLN A 2 4.54 -28.57 2.84
N GLN A 3 3.38 -28.02 3.23
CA GLN A 3 2.82 -26.82 2.58
C GLN A 3 2.49 -25.66 3.54
N SER A 4 2.67 -25.84 4.86
CA SER A 4 2.27 -24.84 5.86
C SER A 4 3.36 -23.83 6.24
N GLU A 5 4.61 -24.01 5.79
CA GLU A 5 5.73 -23.18 6.24
C GLU A 5 6.20 -22.16 5.18
N GLU A 6 6.02 -22.41 3.89
CA GLU A 6 6.39 -21.47 2.82
C GLU A 6 5.47 -20.24 2.73
N VAL A 7 4.23 -20.34 3.21
CA VAL A 7 3.24 -19.25 3.17
C VAL A 7 3.56 -18.15 4.20
N TYR A 8 4.31 -18.45 5.27
CA TYR A 8 4.60 -17.46 6.31
C TYR A 8 5.73 -16.50 5.94
N GLY A 9 6.69 -16.91 5.09
CA GLY A 9 7.86 -16.11 4.74
C GLY A 9 7.62 -15.04 3.68
N SER A 10 6.78 -15.31 2.68
CA SER A 10 6.48 -14.34 1.61
C SER A 10 5.38 -13.32 1.99
N SER A 11 4.59 -13.63 3.01
CA SER A 11 3.46 -12.80 3.44
C SER A 11 3.84 -11.65 4.36
N PHE A 12 5.00 -11.65 5.03
CA PHE A 12 5.31 -10.63 6.04
C PHE A 12 5.51 -9.23 5.43
N ASP A 13 6.27 -9.13 4.34
CA ASP A 13 6.56 -7.85 3.65
C ASP A 13 5.47 -7.45 2.64
N SER A 14 4.64 -8.43 2.26
CA SER A 14 3.55 -8.30 1.29
C SER A 14 2.19 -8.52 1.96
N HIS A 15 2.08 -8.16 3.24
CA HIS A 15 0.82 -8.30 3.96
C HIS A 15 -0.07 -7.10 3.63
N PRO A 16 -1.36 -7.28 3.32
CA PRO A 16 -2.32 -6.16 3.15
C PRO A 16 -2.26 -5.10 4.25
N THR A 17 -1.92 -5.52 5.46
CA THR A 17 -1.73 -4.65 6.62
C THR A 17 -0.61 -3.63 6.41
N VAL A 18 0.50 -4.01 5.76
CA VAL A 18 1.61 -3.10 5.44
C VAL A 18 1.17 -2.02 4.45
N ALA A 19 0.45 -2.38 3.39
CA ALA A 19 -0.07 -1.42 2.43
C ALA A 19 -1.11 -0.48 3.05
N ALA A 20 -1.97 -1.00 3.93
CA ALA A 20 -2.93 -0.19 4.69
C ALA A 20 -2.22 0.83 5.60
N THR A 21 -1.10 0.44 6.24
CA THR A 21 -0.27 1.38 7.02
C THR A 21 0.28 2.51 6.16
N TYR A 22 0.77 2.22 4.96
CA TYR A 22 1.25 3.26 4.05
C TYR A 22 0.15 4.20 3.55
N ILE A 23 -1.08 3.71 3.33
CA ILE A 23 -2.23 4.58 3.03
C ILE A 23 -2.52 5.51 4.22
N ALA A 24 -2.50 4.98 5.44
CA ALA A 24 -2.72 5.78 6.65
C ALA A 24 -1.61 6.84 6.85
N LEU A 25 -0.35 6.49 6.56
CA LEU A 25 0.76 7.43 6.55
C LEU A 25 0.58 8.53 5.50
N GLY A 26 0.15 8.17 4.28
CA GLY A 26 -0.15 9.13 3.23
C GLY A 26 -1.25 10.12 3.65
N ASP A 27 -2.33 9.61 4.25
CA ASP A 27 -3.43 10.42 4.79
C ASP A 27 -2.96 11.35 5.94
N LEU A 28 -2.04 10.87 6.79
CA LEU A 28 -1.44 11.68 7.85
C LEU A 28 -0.55 12.78 7.26
N TYR A 29 0.27 12.47 6.27
CA TYR A 29 1.12 13.45 5.61
C TYR A 29 0.33 14.49 4.81
N GLU A 30 -0.81 14.12 4.19
CA GLU A 30 -1.77 15.07 3.60
C GLU A 30 -2.22 16.09 4.67
N LYS A 31 -2.59 15.62 5.87
CA LYS A 31 -2.99 16.49 6.99
C LYS A 31 -1.86 17.38 7.50
N MET A 32 -0.63 16.89 7.45
CA MET A 32 0.57 17.65 7.82
C MET A 32 1.06 18.59 6.71
N GLN A 33 0.33 18.72 5.59
CA GLN A 33 0.73 19.47 4.39
C GLN A 33 2.07 19.01 3.78
N ALA A 34 2.55 17.82 4.14
CA ALA A 34 3.79 17.24 3.65
C ALA A 34 3.51 16.40 2.38
N LYS A 35 3.16 17.08 1.28
CA LYS A 35 2.72 16.44 0.03
C LYS A 35 3.72 15.43 -0.53
N ASP A 36 5.03 15.73 -0.49
CA ASP A 36 6.06 14.84 -1.01
C ASP A 36 6.12 13.50 -0.24
N LYS A 37 5.96 13.57 1.09
CA LYS A 37 5.91 12.38 1.95
C LYS A 37 4.61 11.60 1.76
N ALA A 38 3.49 12.29 1.52
CA ALA A 38 2.22 11.67 1.21
C ALA A 38 2.30 10.89 -0.11
N TYR A 39 2.90 11.49 -1.14
CA TYR A 39 3.11 10.88 -2.44
C TYR A 39 3.94 9.60 -2.32
N ALA A 40 5.10 9.67 -1.67
CA ALA A 40 5.97 8.51 -1.48
C ALA A 40 5.29 7.38 -0.68
N ALA A 41 4.45 7.72 0.30
CA ALA A 41 3.69 6.74 1.08
C ALA A 41 2.62 6.05 0.21
N PHE A 42 1.85 6.81 -0.58
CA PHE A 42 0.83 6.22 -1.45
C PHE A 42 1.43 5.41 -2.61
N GLU A 43 2.58 5.81 -3.16
CA GLU A 43 3.32 5.00 -4.15
C GLU A 43 3.74 3.65 -3.58
N LYS A 44 4.30 3.63 -2.36
CA LYS A 44 4.65 2.37 -1.69
C LYS A 44 3.43 1.49 -1.46
N ALA A 45 2.32 2.06 -0.98
CA ALA A 45 1.07 1.32 -0.83
C ALA A 45 0.58 0.73 -2.16
N LEU A 46 0.70 1.50 -3.25
CA LEU A 46 0.29 1.09 -4.57
C LEU A 46 1.14 -0.07 -5.10
N SER A 47 2.47 0.02 -4.96
CA SER A 47 3.40 -1.02 -5.38
C SER A 47 3.13 -2.35 -4.67
N ILE A 48 2.95 -2.29 -3.34
CA ILE A 48 2.67 -3.48 -2.51
C ILE A 48 1.30 -4.08 -2.87
N ASN A 49 0.24 -3.26 -2.89
CA ASN A 49 -1.11 -3.75 -3.22
C ASN A 49 -1.21 -4.32 -4.64
N SER A 50 -0.53 -3.71 -5.62
CA SER A 50 -0.54 -4.19 -7.01
C SER A 50 0.12 -5.56 -7.13
N ARG A 51 1.19 -5.80 -6.36
CA ARG A 51 1.90 -7.08 -6.34
C ARG A 51 1.12 -8.21 -5.66
N ILE A 52 0.31 -7.89 -4.65
CA ILE A 52 -0.48 -8.88 -3.89
C ILE A 52 -1.81 -9.21 -4.57
N TYR A 53 -2.54 -8.16 -4.99
CA TYR A 53 -3.94 -8.29 -5.39
C TYR A 53 -4.21 -8.05 -6.87
N GLY A 54 -3.23 -7.53 -7.61
CA GLY A 54 -3.41 -7.07 -8.98
C GLY A 54 -4.10 -5.69 -9.06
N GLU A 55 -4.05 -5.08 -10.23
CA GLU A 55 -4.36 -3.65 -10.41
C GLU A 55 -5.82 -3.24 -10.19
N THR A 56 -6.75 -4.20 -10.26
CA THR A 56 -8.19 -3.96 -10.18
C THR A 56 -8.72 -4.01 -8.74
N HIS A 57 -7.87 -4.39 -7.78
CA HIS A 57 -8.30 -4.56 -6.40
C HIS A 57 -8.68 -3.21 -5.75
N PRO A 58 -9.75 -3.12 -4.95
CA PRO A 58 -10.19 -1.88 -4.32
C PRO A 58 -9.10 -1.13 -3.54
N PHE A 59 -8.17 -1.85 -2.91
CA PHE A 59 -7.04 -1.22 -2.19
C PHE A 59 -6.01 -0.57 -3.13
N VAL A 60 -5.75 -1.15 -4.30
CA VAL A 60 -4.93 -0.53 -5.35
C VAL A 60 -5.61 0.72 -5.86
N LEU A 61 -6.89 0.62 -6.20
CA LEU A 61 -7.67 1.75 -6.72
C LEU A 61 -7.70 2.92 -5.74
N ARG A 62 -7.84 2.63 -4.44
CA ARG A 62 -7.81 3.66 -3.39
C ARG A 62 -6.45 4.38 -3.34
N ALA A 63 -5.33 3.64 -3.39
CA ALA A 63 -4.00 4.25 -3.42
C ALA A 63 -3.80 5.09 -4.70
N LYS A 64 -4.22 4.59 -5.88
CA LYS A 64 -4.19 5.33 -7.15
C LYS A 64 -5.02 6.62 -7.09
N GLN A 65 -6.23 6.57 -6.53
CA GLN A 65 -7.10 7.74 -6.36
C GLN A 65 -6.45 8.81 -5.47
N ARG A 66 -5.78 8.41 -4.39
CA ARG A 66 -5.07 9.36 -3.51
C ARG A 66 -3.87 10.01 -4.20
N LEU A 67 -3.10 9.23 -4.97
CA LEU A 67 -2.02 9.78 -5.80
C LEU A 67 -2.52 10.79 -6.83
N LEU A 68 -3.62 10.47 -7.53
CA LEU A 68 -4.23 11.37 -8.52
C LEU A 68 -4.76 12.67 -7.89
N LYS A 69 -5.15 12.64 -6.61
CA LYS A 69 -5.58 13.83 -5.88
C LYS A 69 -4.41 14.73 -5.46
N LEU A 70 -3.20 14.15 -5.35
CA LEU A 70 -1.98 14.84 -4.95
C LEU A 70 -1.20 15.43 -6.13
N SER A 71 -1.43 14.95 -7.36
CA SER A 71 -0.94 15.57 -8.60
C SER A 71 -1.66 16.88 -8.89
#